data_AF-A0A518AUJ0-F1
#
_entry.id   AF-A0A518AUJ0-F1
#
_cell.length_a   1.000
_cell.length_b   1.000
_cell.length_c   1.000
_cell.angle_alpha   90.00
_cell.angle_beta   90.00
_cell.angle_gamma   90.00
#
_symmetry.space_group_name_H-M   'P 1'
#
loop_
_entity.id
_entity.type
_entity.pdbx_description
1 polymer ?
#
loop_
_entity_poly.entity_id
_entity_poly.type
_entity_poly.pdbx_seq_one_letter_code
_entity_poly.pdbx_strand_id
1 'polypeptide(L)'
;MQIENSKGMHHLTCLNRLSCCALAVALLTSCGWAEELPTAVPAAAAAESPGFYAGTMQMLRRCRLRCKNSNAGKMLANMVEPFSKMTGGIIPSCKGNEFDRALELHASAPVGASPGGVPAPPPPPPPAVAAAAKIKAEQQQAEIRKQAVAYLAGVDCRYYPEAEGALIASLRADRSECVRLEAAKVLLGCSCRSPAVVKALTICAAGSDADGNPGEQSTRVRMMALQALQCCQTCDDTELVPTTPPEQPLGSTQGSQDAQQVSFEQTTTVRPVELPPVPAQRGGSLSELWGRSAD
;
A
#
# COMPACT_ATOMS: atom_id res chain seq x y z
N MET A 1 32.31 -4.62 -8.43
CA MET A 1 32.06 -4.04 -9.76
C MET A 1 30.60 -3.56 -9.76
N GLN A 2 30.43 -2.24 -9.74
CA GLN A 2 29.21 -1.41 -9.84
C GLN A 2 27.82 -2.01 -9.49
N ILE A 3 27.30 -1.66 -8.31
CA ILE A 3 25.86 -1.63 -8.02
C ILE A 3 25.54 -0.27 -7.37
N GLU A 4 25.47 0.77 -8.18
CA GLU A 4 24.85 2.05 -7.82
C GLU A 4 24.02 2.53 -9.01
N ASN A 5 22.70 2.26 -9.00
CA ASN A 5 21.66 3.10 -9.64
C ASN A 5 20.30 2.40 -9.59
N SER A 6 19.51 2.60 -8.53
CA SER A 6 18.08 2.25 -8.55
C SER A 6 17.16 3.19 -7.77
N LYS A 7 17.66 4.33 -7.26
CA LYS A 7 16.82 5.30 -6.51
C LYS A 7 16.13 6.36 -7.38
N GLY A 8 16.39 6.41 -8.70
CA GLY A 8 15.86 7.44 -9.60
C GLY A 8 14.51 7.14 -10.28
N MET A 9 14.01 5.90 -10.28
CA MET A 9 12.93 5.50 -11.19
C MET A 9 11.49 5.73 -10.66
N HIS A 10 11.32 5.96 -9.36
CA HIS A 10 9.98 6.16 -8.77
C HIS A 10 9.41 7.58 -8.98
N HIS A 11 10.26 8.59 -9.22
CA HIS A 11 9.81 9.96 -9.43
C HIS A 11 9.30 10.21 -10.87
N LEU A 12 9.88 9.55 -11.88
CA LEU A 12 9.48 9.72 -13.28
C LEU A 12 8.11 9.08 -13.62
N THR A 13 7.70 8.03 -12.91
CA THR A 13 6.38 7.41 -13.13
C THR A 13 5.20 8.27 -12.66
N CYS A 14 5.42 9.26 -11.80
CA CYS A 14 4.36 10.14 -11.30
C CYS A 14 4.06 11.30 -12.28
N LEU A 15 5.10 11.88 -12.89
CA LEU A 15 4.97 12.95 -13.88
C LEU A 15 4.34 12.47 -15.21
N ASN A 16 4.63 11.25 -15.64
CA ASN A 16 4.06 10.71 -16.88
C ASN A 16 2.55 10.41 -16.78
N ARG A 17 2.02 10.21 -15.57
CA ARG A 17 0.58 10.01 -15.34
C ARG A 17 -0.22 11.31 -15.26
N LEU A 18 0.40 12.43 -14.85
CA LEU A 18 -0.27 13.74 -14.91
C LEU A 18 -0.44 14.23 -16.36
N SER A 19 0.52 13.95 -17.23
CA SER A 19 0.43 14.28 -18.67
C SER A 19 -0.71 13.51 -19.37
N CYS A 20 -0.90 12.23 -19.03
CA CYS A 20 -2.02 11.43 -19.56
C CYS A 20 -3.40 11.94 -19.15
N CYS A 21 -3.55 12.51 -17.94
CA CYS A 21 -4.83 13.07 -17.49
C CYS A 21 -5.19 14.39 -18.21
N ALA A 22 -4.20 15.22 -18.55
CA ALA A 22 -4.44 16.45 -19.30
C ALA A 22 -4.82 16.18 -20.77
N LEU A 23 -4.19 15.19 -21.39
CA LEU A 23 -4.51 14.76 -22.76
C LEU A 23 -5.89 14.09 -22.89
N ALA A 24 -6.34 13.35 -21.87
CA ALA A 24 -7.67 12.73 -21.88
C ALA A 24 -8.82 13.75 -21.79
N VAL A 25 -8.61 14.90 -21.14
CA VAL A 25 -9.63 15.98 -21.08
C VAL A 25 -9.70 16.74 -22.41
N ALA A 26 -8.60 16.85 -23.16
CA ALA A 26 -8.56 17.54 -24.46
C ALA A 26 -9.13 16.69 -25.62
N LEU A 27 -9.08 15.36 -25.54
CA LEU A 27 -9.57 14.45 -26.59
C LEU A 27 -11.08 14.15 -26.52
N LEU A 28 -11.78 14.54 -25.45
CA LEU A 28 -13.22 14.29 -25.29
C LEU A 28 -14.11 15.40 -25.86
N THR A 29 -13.53 16.48 -26.40
CA THR A 29 -14.26 17.60 -27.02
C THR A 29 -14.52 17.46 -28.52
N SER A 30 -14.17 16.34 -29.18
CA SER A 30 -14.24 16.22 -30.66
C SER A 30 -14.99 15.02 -31.24
N CYS A 31 -15.78 14.26 -30.46
CA CYS A 31 -16.61 13.18 -31.02
C CYS A 31 -18.09 13.50 -30.89
N GLY A 32 -18.63 14.23 -31.88
CA GLY A 32 -20.05 14.19 -32.17
C GLY A 32 -20.27 13.18 -33.29
N TRP A 33 -20.91 12.04 -33.00
CA TRP A 33 -21.55 11.18 -33.99
C TRP A 33 -22.94 10.80 -33.46
N ALA A 34 -23.93 11.08 -34.30
CA ALA A 34 -25.29 10.61 -34.18
C ALA A 34 -25.41 9.31 -34.98
N GLU A 35 -26.00 8.26 -34.41
CA GLU A 35 -26.51 7.16 -35.22
C GLU A 35 -27.66 6.42 -34.53
N GLU A 36 -28.58 5.97 -35.38
CA GLU A 36 -29.94 5.49 -35.11
C GLU A 36 -30.05 4.09 -34.47
N LEU A 37 -31.19 3.85 -33.83
CA LEU A 37 -31.61 2.61 -33.16
C LEU A 37 -32.09 1.53 -34.15
N PRO A 38 -32.02 0.24 -33.75
CA PRO A 38 -33.26 -0.55 -33.78
C PRO A 38 -33.58 -1.37 -32.53
N THR A 39 -34.86 -1.73 -32.51
CA THR A 39 -35.80 -2.33 -31.54
C THR A 39 -35.42 -3.62 -30.77
N ALA A 40 -35.65 -3.54 -29.46
CA ALA A 40 -36.44 -4.40 -28.53
C ALA A 40 -36.37 -5.95 -28.53
N VAL A 41 -35.93 -6.49 -27.38
CA VAL A 41 -36.25 -7.83 -26.83
C VAL A 41 -36.48 -7.70 -25.31
N PRO A 42 -37.46 -8.40 -24.68
CA PRO A 42 -37.90 -8.07 -23.31
C PRO A 42 -37.14 -8.78 -22.17
N ALA A 43 -36.74 -7.95 -21.19
CA ALA A 43 -36.88 -8.04 -19.73
C ALA A 43 -36.51 -9.34 -18.97
N ALA A 44 -35.25 -9.41 -18.55
CA ALA A 44 -34.86 -9.91 -17.23
C ALA A 44 -34.28 -8.72 -16.44
N ALA A 45 -34.63 -8.57 -15.16
CA ALA A 45 -34.21 -7.46 -14.30
C ALA A 45 -32.69 -7.49 -14.03
N ALA A 46 -31.92 -7.07 -15.02
CA ALA A 46 -30.51 -6.78 -14.91
C ALA A 46 -30.36 -5.51 -14.07
N ALA A 47 -29.56 -5.58 -13.00
CA ALA A 47 -29.05 -4.38 -12.35
C ALA A 47 -28.45 -3.48 -13.43
N GLU A 48 -29.09 -2.32 -13.64
CA GLU A 48 -28.73 -1.40 -14.71
C GLU A 48 -27.23 -1.13 -14.65
N SER A 49 -26.51 -1.56 -15.69
CA SER A 49 -25.10 -1.23 -15.82
C SER A 49 -24.99 0.29 -15.72
N PRO A 50 -24.18 0.84 -14.80
CA PRO A 50 -24.04 2.29 -14.66
C PRO A 50 -23.67 2.83 -16.04
N GLY A 51 -24.57 3.64 -16.62
CA GLY A 51 -24.38 4.15 -17.98
C GLY A 51 -23.03 4.84 -18.12
N PHE A 52 -22.54 4.96 -19.35
CA PHE A 52 -21.23 5.57 -19.65
C PHE A 52 -20.97 6.88 -18.85
N TYR A 53 -22.00 7.73 -18.70
CA TYR A 53 -21.96 8.96 -17.91
C TYR A 53 -21.75 8.74 -16.40
N ALA A 54 -22.30 7.69 -15.81
CA ALA A 54 -22.07 7.34 -14.41
C ALA A 54 -20.61 6.91 -14.19
N GLY A 55 -20.02 6.16 -15.13
CA GLY A 55 -18.62 5.78 -15.10
C GLY A 55 -17.67 6.98 -15.19
N THR A 56 -17.92 7.90 -16.13
CA THR A 56 -17.10 9.12 -16.28
C THR A 56 -17.21 10.04 -15.07
N MET A 57 -18.41 10.23 -14.52
CA MET A 57 -18.60 11.00 -13.28
C MET A 57 -17.89 10.36 -12.09
N GLN A 58 -17.89 9.03 -11.98
CA GLN A 58 -17.16 8.34 -10.91
C GLN A 58 -15.64 8.49 -11.07
N MET A 59 -15.11 8.49 -12.30
CA MET A 59 -13.70 8.70 -12.57
C MET A 59 -13.26 10.14 -12.29
N LEU A 60 -14.03 11.15 -12.74
CA LEU A 60 -13.78 12.55 -12.41
C LEU A 60 -13.80 12.79 -10.90
N ARG A 61 -14.71 12.12 -10.19
CA ARG A 61 -14.77 12.17 -8.72
C ARG A 61 -13.52 11.60 -8.07
N ARG A 62 -13.01 10.45 -8.54
CA ARG A 62 -11.75 9.85 -8.06
C ARG A 62 -10.54 10.74 -8.35
N CYS A 63 -10.46 11.33 -9.53
CA CYS A 63 -9.41 12.29 -9.88
C CYS A 63 -9.47 13.52 -8.97
N ARG A 64 -10.65 14.10 -8.76
CA ARG A 64 -10.82 15.25 -7.86
C ARG A 64 -10.38 14.93 -6.43
N LEU A 65 -10.74 13.75 -5.90
CA LEU A 65 -10.31 13.30 -4.56
C LEU A 65 -8.78 13.11 -4.48
N ARG A 66 -8.16 12.52 -5.51
CA ARG A 66 -6.69 12.38 -5.57
C ARG A 66 -5.99 13.73 -5.65
N CYS A 67 -6.49 14.66 -6.47
CA CYS A 67 -5.96 16.01 -6.55
C CYS A 67 -6.07 16.71 -5.20
N LYS A 68 -7.23 16.67 -4.53
CA LYS A 68 -7.43 17.26 -3.19
C LYS A 68 -6.47 16.69 -2.13
N ASN A 69 -6.24 15.38 -2.13
CA ASN A 69 -5.42 14.72 -1.11
C ASN A 69 -3.90 14.83 -1.38
N SER A 70 -3.51 15.20 -2.60
CA SER A 70 -2.11 15.41 -2.97
C SER A 70 -1.50 16.66 -2.31
N ASN A 71 -0.18 16.69 -2.15
CA ASN A 71 0.53 17.86 -1.63
C ASN A 71 0.34 19.11 -2.51
N ALA A 72 0.29 18.93 -3.83
CA ALA A 72 -0.01 20.00 -4.78
C ALA A 72 -1.44 20.56 -4.61
N GLY A 73 -2.42 19.69 -4.39
CA GLY A 73 -3.79 20.11 -4.10
C GLY A 73 -3.93 20.84 -2.78
N LYS A 74 -3.21 20.42 -1.74
CA LYS A 74 -3.15 21.15 -0.46
C LYS A 74 -2.50 22.53 -0.62
N MET A 75 -1.44 22.64 -1.43
CA MET A 75 -0.80 23.92 -1.73
C MET A 75 -1.75 24.86 -2.50
N LEU A 76 -2.39 24.37 -3.56
CA LEU A 76 -3.38 25.15 -4.32
C LEU A 76 -4.58 25.57 -3.45
N ALA A 77 -5.07 24.68 -2.58
CA ALA A 77 -6.15 24.99 -1.66
C ALA A 77 -5.76 26.11 -0.67
N ASN A 78 -4.51 26.13 -0.20
CA ASN A 78 -4.00 27.21 0.65
C ASN A 78 -3.78 28.52 -0.12
N MET A 79 -3.38 28.46 -1.40
CA MET A 79 -3.17 29.65 -2.23
C MET A 79 -4.49 30.32 -2.66
N VAL A 80 -5.55 29.54 -2.92
CA VAL A 80 -6.86 30.07 -3.34
C VAL A 80 -7.68 30.59 -2.15
N GLU A 81 -7.36 30.18 -0.92
CA GLU A 81 -8.08 30.61 0.28
C GLU A 81 -8.13 32.13 0.51
N PRO A 82 -7.02 32.89 0.47
CA PRO A 82 -7.06 34.35 0.64
C PRO A 82 -7.90 35.01 -0.45
N PHE A 83 -7.86 34.51 -1.68
CA PHE A 83 -8.67 35.02 -2.79
C PHE A 83 -10.16 34.70 -2.61
N SER A 84 -10.51 33.51 -2.14
CA SER A 84 -11.88 33.15 -1.79
C SER A 84 -12.43 34.07 -0.69
N LYS A 85 -11.62 34.37 0.34
CA LYS A 85 -11.99 35.32 1.40
C LYS A 85 -12.16 36.75 0.88
N MET A 86 -11.25 37.21 0.02
CA MET A 86 -11.30 38.57 -0.54
C MET A 86 -12.45 38.79 -1.54
N THR A 87 -12.89 37.72 -2.21
CA THR A 87 -14.03 37.73 -3.14
C THR A 87 -15.37 37.44 -2.47
N GLY A 88 -15.42 37.40 -1.12
CA GLY A 88 -16.65 37.10 -0.39
C GLY A 88 -17.22 35.71 -0.67
N GLY A 89 -16.37 34.73 -1.03
CA GLY A 89 -16.79 33.37 -1.32
C GLY A 89 -17.28 33.12 -2.75
N ILE A 90 -17.21 34.11 -3.65
CA ILE A 90 -17.56 33.93 -5.08
C ILE A 90 -16.67 32.85 -5.73
N ILE A 91 -15.39 32.82 -5.36
CA ILE A 91 -14.50 31.71 -5.73
C ILE A 91 -14.60 30.64 -4.63
N PRO A 92 -15.11 29.43 -4.93
CA PRO A 92 -15.29 28.40 -3.91
C PRO A 92 -13.94 28.00 -3.31
N SER A 93 -13.80 28.09 -1.99
CA SER A 93 -12.60 27.56 -1.33
C SER A 93 -12.61 26.03 -1.40
N CYS A 94 -11.52 25.42 -1.87
CA CYS A 94 -11.39 23.96 -1.92
C CYS A 94 -11.39 23.28 -0.53
N LYS A 95 -11.33 24.07 0.55
CA LYS A 95 -11.39 23.62 1.95
C LYS A 95 -12.83 23.48 2.48
N GLY A 96 -13.79 24.11 1.82
CA GLY A 96 -15.21 23.94 2.07
C GLY A 96 -15.65 22.60 1.52
N ASN A 97 -15.43 21.56 2.30
CA ASN A 97 -16.00 20.25 2.11
C ASN A 97 -17.53 20.27 2.24
N GLU A 98 -18.28 21.28 1.80
CA GLU A 98 -19.75 21.20 1.82
C GLU A 98 -20.25 19.96 1.07
N PHE A 99 -19.49 19.50 0.07
CA PHE A 99 -19.78 18.26 -0.64
C PHE A 99 -19.30 16.99 0.07
N ASP A 100 -18.19 17.02 0.82
CA ASP A 100 -17.74 15.87 1.63
C ASP A 100 -18.53 15.79 2.96
N ARG A 101 -18.98 16.93 3.50
CA ARG A 101 -19.99 17.06 4.56
C ARG A 101 -21.34 16.62 4.06
N ALA A 102 -21.78 17.03 2.86
CA ALA A 102 -23.02 16.53 2.27
C ALA A 102 -22.93 15.02 2.01
N LEU A 103 -21.75 14.51 1.64
CA LEU A 103 -21.54 13.07 1.48
C LEU A 103 -21.54 12.33 2.82
N GLU A 104 -20.93 12.86 3.88
CA GLU A 104 -21.02 12.32 5.23
C GLU A 104 -22.45 12.43 5.79
N LEU A 105 -23.14 13.55 5.57
CA LEU A 105 -24.55 13.76 5.92
C LEU A 105 -25.46 12.79 5.16
N HIS A 106 -25.20 12.48 3.89
CA HIS A 106 -25.98 11.50 3.12
C HIS A 106 -25.54 10.05 3.34
N ALA A 107 -24.31 9.80 3.81
CA ALA A 107 -23.83 8.45 4.16
C ALA A 107 -24.19 8.05 5.60
N SER A 108 -24.56 8.99 6.47
CA SER A 108 -24.83 8.72 7.89
C SER A 108 -26.18 9.20 8.43
N ALA A 109 -26.95 10.02 7.70
CA ALA A 109 -28.32 10.32 8.09
C ALA A 109 -29.28 9.31 7.44
N PRO A 110 -29.75 8.26 8.16
CA PRO A 110 -30.98 7.60 7.75
C PRO A 110 -32.07 8.69 7.71
N VAL A 111 -32.60 8.94 6.52
CA VAL A 111 -33.72 9.87 6.29
C VAL A 111 -34.87 9.42 7.20
N GLY A 112 -35.06 10.10 8.35
CA GLY A 112 -36.16 9.80 9.28
C GLY A 112 -35.84 9.70 10.79
N ALA A 113 -34.61 9.94 11.24
CA ALA A 113 -34.31 9.89 12.69
C ALA A 113 -34.89 11.10 13.44
N SER A 114 -36.04 10.91 14.10
CA SER A 114 -36.65 11.87 15.03
C SER A 114 -35.73 12.13 16.24
N PRO A 115 -35.60 13.39 16.72
CA PRO A 115 -34.76 13.73 17.86
C PRO A 115 -35.29 13.06 19.13
N GLY A 116 -34.67 11.93 19.53
CA GLY A 116 -35.01 11.19 20.74
C GLY A 116 -35.16 9.67 20.56
N GLY A 117 -35.20 9.15 19.33
CA GLY A 117 -35.23 7.71 19.08
C GLY A 117 -33.83 7.11 19.11
N VAL A 118 -33.55 6.19 20.04
CA VAL A 118 -32.36 5.32 19.94
C VAL A 118 -32.53 4.53 18.63
N PRO A 119 -31.67 4.72 17.61
CA PRO A 119 -31.83 4.00 16.36
C PRO A 119 -31.69 2.51 16.66
N ALA A 120 -32.70 1.72 16.27
CA ALA A 120 -32.59 0.28 16.34
C ALA A 120 -31.30 -0.15 15.60
N PRO A 121 -30.49 -1.04 16.19
CA PRO A 121 -29.25 -1.45 15.56
C PRO A 121 -29.54 -1.96 14.15
N PRO A 122 -28.77 -1.53 13.13
CA PRO A 122 -29.00 -1.98 11.78
C PRO A 122 -28.95 -3.51 11.74
N PRO A 123 -29.84 -4.16 10.96
CA PRO A 123 -29.84 -5.61 10.85
C PRO A 123 -28.45 -6.11 10.45
N PRO A 124 -27.98 -7.23 11.02
CA PRO A 124 -26.64 -7.72 10.74
C PRO A 124 -26.48 -7.95 9.22
N PRO A 125 -25.34 -7.54 8.64
CA PRO A 125 -25.11 -7.74 7.23
C PRO A 125 -25.16 -9.24 6.91
N PRO A 126 -25.64 -9.63 5.71
CA PRO A 126 -25.65 -11.03 5.30
C PRO A 126 -24.22 -11.60 5.36
N PRO A 127 -24.05 -12.88 5.71
CA PRO A 127 -22.76 -13.47 6.03
C PRO A 127 -21.72 -13.32 4.90
N ALA A 128 -22.17 -13.36 3.64
CA ALA A 128 -21.31 -13.14 2.48
C ALA A 128 -20.70 -11.73 2.41
N VAL A 129 -21.45 -10.69 2.79
CA VAL A 129 -20.97 -9.30 2.80
C VAL A 129 -19.96 -9.08 3.92
N ALA A 130 -20.21 -9.67 5.10
CA ALA A 130 -19.26 -9.65 6.20
C ALA A 130 -17.93 -10.35 5.84
N ALA A 131 -18.00 -11.50 5.15
CA ALA A 131 -16.81 -12.20 4.65
C ALA A 131 -16.04 -11.37 3.61
N ALA A 132 -16.73 -10.77 2.64
CA ALA A 132 -16.10 -9.93 1.62
C ALA A 132 -15.41 -8.70 2.22
N ALA A 133 -15.99 -8.09 3.26
CA ALA A 133 -15.37 -6.97 3.97
C ALA A 133 -14.07 -7.37 4.66
N LYS A 134 -14.04 -8.54 5.32
CA LYS A 134 -12.83 -9.10 5.94
C LYS A 134 -11.74 -9.38 4.90
N ILE A 135 -12.09 -10.01 3.78
CA ILE A 135 -11.13 -10.31 2.70
C ILE A 135 -10.53 -9.01 2.13
N LYS A 136 -11.34 -7.95 1.95
CA LYS A 136 -10.84 -6.65 1.49
C LYS A 136 -9.86 -6.03 2.47
N ALA A 137 -10.12 -6.12 3.78
CA ALA A 137 -9.20 -5.64 4.80
C ALA A 137 -7.90 -6.45 4.81
N GLU A 138 -7.97 -7.78 4.71
CA GLU A 138 -6.80 -8.66 4.63
C GLU A 138 -5.94 -8.38 3.38
N GLN A 139 -6.57 -8.10 2.24
CA GLN A 139 -5.88 -7.71 1.00
C GLN A 139 -5.14 -6.38 1.14
N GLN A 140 -5.72 -5.39 1.81
CA GLN A 140 -5.02 -4.12 2.07
C GLN A 140 -3.80 -4.32 2.97
N GLN A 141 -3.92 -5.17 4.00
CA GLN A 141 -2.80 -5.51 4.86
C GLN A 141 -1.72 -6.33 4.15
N ALA A 142 -2.07 -7.10 3.13
CA ALA A 142 -1.10 -7.87 2.35
C ALA A 142 -0.05 -6.98 1.67
N GLU A 143 -0.43 -5.80 1.18
CA GLU A 143 0.53 -4.86 0.60
C GLU A 143 1.54 -4.32 1.64
N ILE A 144 1.07 -4.07 2.88
CA ILE A 144 1.94 -3.64 3.98
C ILE A 144 2.91 -4.77 4.33
N ARG A 145 2.44 -6.01 4.44
CA ARG A 145 3.31 -7.17 4.70
C ARG A 145 4.31 -7.40 3.57
N LYS A 146 3.91 -7.21 2.32
CA LYS A 146 4.82 -7.29 1.16
C LYS A 146 5.95 -6.26 1.26
N GLN A 147 5.62 -5.02 1.63
CA GLN A 147 6.62 -3.97 1.84
C GLN A 147 7.55 -4.29 3.02
N ALA A 148 7.03 -4.86 4.11
CA ALA A 148 7.85 -5.31 5.23
C ALA A 148 8.84 -6.42 4.81
N VAL A 149 8.39 -7.41 4.04
CA VAL A 149 9.27 -8.46 3.48
C VAL A 149 10.33 -7.86 2.57
N ALA A 150 9.97 -6.90 1.71
CA ALA A 150 10.93 -6.21 0.86
C ALA A 150 11.98 -5.41 1.66
N TYR A 151 11.61 -4.87 2.83
CA TYR A 151 12.56 -4.21 3.73
C TYR A 151 13.55 -5.19 4.35
N LEU A 152 13.09 -6.39 4.74
CA LEU A 152 13.95 -7.46 5.27
C LEU A 152 15.01 -7.92 4.26
N ALA A 153 14.83 -7.67 2.97
CA ALA A 153 15.81 -8.02 1.94
C ALA A 153 17.18 -7.35 2.11
N GLY A 154 17.23 -6.18 2.76
CA GLY A 154 18.47 -5.46 3.03
C GLY A 154 19.15 -5.85 4.34
N VAL A 155 18.54 -6.73 5.14
CA VAL A 155 19.04 -7.11 6.46
C VAL A 155 19.92 -8.36 6.34
N ASP A 156 21.10 -8.33 6.95
CA ASP A 156 21.98 -9.50 7.00
C ASP A 156 21.51 -10.48 8.08
N CYS A 157 21.02 -11.65 7.67
CA CYS A 157 20.54 -12.67 8.60
C CYS A 157 21.62 -13.20 9.55
N ARG A 158 22.91 -12.98 9.25
CA ARG A 158 23.99 -13.37 10.18
C ARG A 158 23.90 -12.61 11.51
N TYR A 159 23.49 -11.35 11.47
CA TYR A 159 23.35 -10.50 12.66
C TYR A 159 21.93 -10.52 13.22
N TYR A 160 20.93 -10.79 12.37
CA TYR A 160 19.52 -10.75 12.72
C TYR A 160 18.81 -12.07 12.36
N PRO A 161 19.01 -13.16 13.14
CA PRO A 161 18.38 -14.45 12.86
C PRO A 161 16.84 -14.40 12.93
N GLU A 162 16.27 -13.42 13.63
CA GLU A 162 14.83 -13.15 13.62
C GLU A 162 14.29 -12.75 12.23
N ALA A 163 15.11 -12.10 11.40
CA ALA A 163 14.74 -11.75 10.03
C ALA A 163 14.61 -12.99 9.15
N GLU A 164 15.48 -13.98 9.36
CA GLU A 164 15.42 -15.27 8.67
C GLU A 164 14.12 -16.01 9.01
N GLY A 165 13.78 -16.09 10.31
CA GLY A 165 12.53 -16.68 10.78
C GLY A 165 11.31 -15.98 10.19
N ALA A 166 11.33 -14.64 10.11
CA ALA A 166 10.27 -13.85 9.49
C ALA A 166 10.13 -14.08 7.98
N LEU A 167 11.24 -14.27 7.26
CA LEU A 167 11.23 -14.61 5.83
C LEU A 167 10.69 -16.01 5.57
N ILE A 168 11.08 -17.01 6.36
CA ILE A 168 10.54 -18.37 6.27
C ILE A 168 9.04 -18.39 6.59
N ALA A 169 8.62 -17.68 7.64
CA ALA A 169 7.21 -17.55 7.98
C ALA A 169 6.42 -16.84 6.87
N SER A 170 6.97 -15.78 6.28
CA SER A 170 6.34 -15.07 5.16
C SER A 170 6.24 -15.93 3.90
N LEU A 171 7.21 -16.82 3.66
CA LEU A 171 7.20 -17.75 2.52
C LEU A 171 6.19 -18.89 2.72
N ARG A 172 6.06 -19.45 3.92
CA ARG A 172 5.28 -20.68 4.17
C ARG A 172 3.90 -20.44 4.78
N ALA A 173 3.76 -19.46 5.66
CA ALA A 173 2.56 -19.25 6.47
C ALA A 173 1.70 -18.05 6.02
N ASP A 174 2.20 -17.15 5.15
CA ASP A 174 1.38 -16.02 4.70
C ASP A 174 0.23 -16.49 3.81
N ARG A 175 -0.98 -15.98 4.07
CA ARG A 175 -2.19 -16.32 3.30
C ARG A 175 -2.13 -15.80 1.87
N SER A 176 -1.44 -14.69 1.64
CA SER A 176 -1.43 -13.99 0.36
C SER A 176 -0.27 -14.44 -0.54
N GLU A 177 -0.59 -14.86 -1.76
CA GLU A 177 0.40 -15.30 -2.76
C GLU A 177 1.45 -14.22 -3.04
N CYS A 178 1.04 -12.94 -3.13
CA CYS A 178 1.94 -11.84 -3.43
C CYS A 178 3.05 -11.67 -2.38
N VAL A 179 2.74 -11.90 -1.09
CA VAL A 179 3.73 -11.82 -0.02
C VAL A 179 4.68 -13.01 -0.06
N ARG A 180 4.15 -14.23 -0.29
CA ARG A 180 4.99 -15.44 -0.47
C ARG A 180 5.93 -15.33 -1.66
N LEU A 181 5.44 -14.79 -2.79
CA LEU A 181 6.26 -14.55 -3.97
C LEU A 181 7.38 -13.53 -3.69
N GLU A 182 7.07 -12.46 -2.97
CA GLU A 182 8.07 -11.47 -2.60
C GLU A 182 9.12 -12.06 -1.66
N ALA A 183 8.71 -12.88 -0.69
CA ALA A 183 9.63 -13.60 0.18
C ALA A 183 10.58 -14.52 -0.62
N ALA A 184 10.05 -15.25 -1.61
CA ALA A 184 10.87 -16.08 -2.49
C ALA A 184 11.88 -15.26 -3.31
N LYS A 185 11.49 -14.09 -3.82
CA LYS A 185 12.42 -13.18 -4.53
C LYS A 185 13.50 -12.62 -3.61
N VAL A 186 13.15 -12.29 -2.37
CA VAL A 186 14.12 -11.83 -1.38
C VAL A 186 15.15 -12.93 -1.12
N LEU A 187 14.69 -14.16 -0.87
CA LEU A 187 15.58 -15.31 -0.65
C LEU A 187 16.47 -15.64 -1.86
N LEU A 188 16.02 -15.36 -3.09
CA LEU A 188 16.84 -15.50 -4.30
C LEU A 188 18.07 -14.57 -4.28
N GLY A 189 17.92 -13.35 -3.76
CA GLY A 189 18.99 -12.35 -3.73
C GLY A 189 19.77 -12.27 -2.41
N CYS A 190 19.33 -12.98 -1.37
CA CYS A 190 19.82 -12.76 -0.01
C CYS A 190 20.99 -13.67 0.39
N SER A 191 21.81 -13.19 1.33
CA SER A 191 22.95 -13.90 1.94
C SER A 191 22.52 -15.01 2.92
N CYS A 192 21.22 -15.12 3.24
CA CYS A 192 20.71 -16.03 4.25
C CYS A 192 20.63 -17.48 3.73
N ARG A 193 21.75 -18.21 3.81
CA ARG A 193 21.86 -19.61 3.38
C ARG A 193 21.89 -20.57 4.55
N SER A 194 20.93 -20.41 5.45
CA SER A 194 20.79 -21.38 6.53
C SER A 194 20.19 -22.70 6.00
N PRO A 195 20.46 -23.84 6.66
CA PRO A 195 19.80 -25.09 6.34
C PRO A 195 18.27 -25.02 6.55
N ALA A 196 17.77 -24.10 7.37
CA ALA A 196 16.33 -23.89 7.56
C ALA A 196 15.68 -23.24 6.34
N VAL A 197 16.33 -22.23 5.74
CA VAL A 197 15.89 -21.59 4.49
C VAL A 197 15.87 -22.61 3.35
N VAL A 198 16.92 -23.43 3.19
CA VAL A 198 16.99 -24.45 2.13
C VAL A 198 15.87 -25.48 2.28
N LYS A 199 15.57 -25.93 3.51
CA LYS A 199 14.43 -26.83 3.78
C LYS A 199 13.10 -26.16 3.42
N ALA A 200 12.88 -24.91 3.82
CA ALA A 200 11.65 -24.17 3.52
C ALA A 200 11.45 -23.97 2.01
N LEU A 201 12.51 -23.63 1.27
CA LEU A 201 12.49 -23.49 -0.19
C LEU A 201 12.22 -24.83 -0.88
N THR A 202 12.80 -25.93 -0.39
CA THR A 202 12.58 -27.28 -0.94
C THR A 202 11.11 -27.70 -0.79
N ILE A 203 10.54 -27.51 0.40
CA ILE A 203 9.12 -27.81 0.67
C ILE A 203 8.22 -26.92 -0.20
N CYS A 204 8.52 -25.61 -0.30
CA CYS A 204 7.77 -24.68 -1.14
C CYS A 204 7.83 -25.06 -2.62
N ALA A 205 9.01 -25.38 -3.15
CA ALA A 205 9.22 -25.81 -4.52
C ALA A 205 8.48 -27.13 -4.85
N ALA A 206 8.51 -28.11 -3.94
CA ALA A 206 7.78 -29.36 -4.07
C ALA A 206 6.26 -29.17 -3.94
N GLY A 207 5.81 -28.09 -3.30
CA GLY A 207 4.41 -27.86 -2.96
C GLY A 207 3.89 -28.81 -1.87
N SER A 208 4.76 -29.33 -1.01
CA SER A 208 4.38 -30.24 0.07
C SER A 208 3.96 -29.50 1.35
N ASP A 209 3.31 -30.23 2.25
CA ASP A 209 2.78 -29.83 3.56
C ASP A 209 3.56 -30.45 4.72
N ALA A 210 4.81 -30.87 4.48
CA ALA A 210 5.65 -31.58 5.44
C ALA A 210 5.95 -30.77 6.73
N ASP A 211 5.84 -29.44 6.69
CA ASP A 211 6.01 -28.52 7.81
C ASP A 211 4.69 -28.16 8.53
N GLY A 212 3.58 -28.80 8.16
CA GLY A 212 2.25 -28.51 8.72
C GLY A 212 1.59 -27.24 8.17
N ASN A 213 2.26 -26.52 7.26
CA ASN A 213 1.66 -25.42 6.51
C ASN A 213 1.02 -25.95 5.22
N PRO A 214 -0.05 -25.31 4.70
CA PRO A 214 -0.66 -25.74 3.45
C PRO A 214 0.36 -25.71 2.30
N GLY A 215 0.38 -26.78 1.50
CA GLY A 215 1.27 -26.88 0.33
C GLY A 215 1.07 -25.74 -0.67
N GLU A 216 2.16 -25.27 -1.28
CA GLU A 216 2.12 -24.13 -2.20
C GLU A 216 1.39 -24.51 -3.50
N GLN A 217 0.31 -23.77 -3.80
CA GLN A 217 -0.51 -23.98 -4.99
C GLN A 217 -0.06 -23.12 -6.18
N SER A 218 0.56 -21.96 -5.93
CA SER A 218 0.96 -21.06 -7.02
C SER A 218 2.21 -21.57 -7.73
N THR A 219 2.07 -21.89 -9.01
CA THR A 219 3.21 -22.22 -9.89
C THR A 219 4.25 -21.10 -9.94
N ARG A 220 3.84 -19.82 -9.83
CA ARG A 220 4.77 -18.68 -9.84
C ARG A 220 5.67 -18.69 -8.61
N VAL A 221 5.10 -18.96 -7.43
CA VAL A 221 5.85 -19.04 -6.18
C VAL A 221 6.78 -20.25 -6.20
N ARG A 222 6.30 -21.42 -6.66
CA ARG A 222 7.12 -22.64 -6.79
C ARG A 222 8.32 -22.45 -7.70
N MET A 223 8.13 -21.83 -8.87
CA MET A 223 9.22 -21.55 -9.80
C MET A 223 10.25 -20.58 -9.20
N MET A 224 9.81 -19.53 -8.51
CA MET A 224 10.71 -18.59 -7.85
C MET A 224 11.47 -19.26 -6.69
N ALA A 225 10.81 -20.13 -5.92
CA ALA A 225 11.44 -20.90 -4.86
C ALA A 225 12.50 -21.87 -5.41
N LEU A 226 12.25 -22.51 -6.55
CA LEU A 226 13.23 -23.35 -7.25
C LEU A 226 14.45 -22.54 -7.70
N GLN A 227 14.25 -21.34 -8.24
CA GLN A 227 15.35 -20.45 -8.63
C GLN A 227 16.19 -20.04 -7.40
N ALA A 228 15.53 -19.70 -6.29
CA ALA A 228 16.22 -19.38 -5.04
C ALA A 228 17.02 -20.58 -4.52
N LEU A 229 16.45 -21.79 -4.59
CA LEU A 229 17.12 -23.02 -4.20
C LEU A 229 18.36 -23.32 -5.06
N GLN A 230 18.26 -23.14 -6.38
CA GLN A 230 19.40 -23.26 -7.29
C GLN A 230 20.50 -22.24 -6.95
N CYS A 231 20.12 -20.99 -6.66
CA CYS A 231 21.06 -19.96 -6.22
C CYS A 231 21.79 -20.37 -4.94
N CYS A 232 21.08 -20.93 -3.95
CA CYS A 232 21.70 -21.43 -2.73
C CYS A 232 22.75 -22.51 -3.01
N GLN A 233 22.48 -23.46 -3.91
CA GLN A 233 23.39 -24.54 -4.28
C GLN A 233 24.60 -24.07 -5.08
N THR A 234 24.43 -23.07 -5.95
CA THR A 234 25.53 -22.58 -6.80
C THR A 234 26.58 -21.80 -6.05
N CYS A 235 26.34 -21.49 -4.79
CA CYS A 235 27.18 -20.60 -4.02
C CYS A 235 27.78 -21.26 -2.77
N ASP A 236 27.85 -22.58 -2.79
CA ASP A 236 28.62 -23.36 -1.83
C ASP A 236 30.10 -22.89 -1.85
N ASP A 237 30.70 -22.81 -0.66
CA ASP A 237 32.15 -22.87 -0.40
C ASP A 237 32.93 -21.62 0.02
N THR A 238 32.33 -20.44 0.20
CA THR A 238 33.10 -19.32 0.79
C THR A 238 32.73 -19.06 2.25
N GLU A 239 33.51 -19.73 3.12
CA GLU A 239 33.81 -19.31 4.49
C GLU A 239 32.75 -19.66 5.56
N LEU A 240 32.98 -20.79 6.24
CA LEU A 240 32.45 -21.10 7.56
C LEU A 240 32.97 -20.06 8.57
N VAL A 241 32.38 -18.86 8.57
CA VAL A 241 32.76 -17.84 9.55
C VAL A 241 32.25 -18.28 10.92
N PRO A 242 33.09 -18.25 11.98
CA PRO A 242 32.72 -18.73 13.30
C PRO A 242 31.42 -18.12 13.80
N THR A 243 30.55 -18.99 14.28
CA THR A 243 29.20 -18.70 14.80
C THR A 243 29.24 -18.02 16.17
N THR A 244 30.36 -17.42 16.58
CA THR A 244 30.43 -16.64 17.81
C THR A 244 29.70 -15.31 17.57
N PRO A 245 28.52 -15.10 18.17
CA PRO A 245 27.89 -13.79 18.17
C PRO A 245 28.87 -12.81 18.81
N PRO A 246 29.02 -11.57 18.30
CA PRO A 246 29.78 -10.57 19.02
C PRO A 246 29.17 -10.46 20.42
N GLU A 247 29.97 -10.71 21.46
CA GLU A 247 29.53 -10.59 22.85
C GLU A 247 28.85 -9.24 22.99
N GLN A 248 27.52 -9.24 23.15
CA GLN A 248 26.81 -8.03 23.54
C GLN A 248 27.46 -7.57 24.84
N PRO A 249 27.85 -6.28 24.98
CA PRO A 249 28.34 -5.79 26.25
C PRO A 249 27.28 -6.12 27.30
N LEU A 250 27.64 -6.99 28.24
CA LEU A 250 26.82 -7.43 29.36
C LEU A 250 26.55 -6.21 30.25
N GLY A 251 25.61 -5.37 29.82
CA GLY A 251 24.93 -4.40 30.66
C GLY A 251 24.07 -5.19 31.63
N SER A 252 24.67 -5.58 32.75
CA SER A 252 24.02 -6.26 33.86
C SER A 252 22.88 -5.43 34.43
N THR A 253 21.66 -5.63 33.94
CA THR A 253 20.43 -5.35 34.69
C THR A 253 19.93 -6.65 35.29
N GLN A 254 20.60 -7.09 36.36
CA GLN A 254 20.01 -8.04 37.29
C GLN A 254 18.83 -7.35 38.01
N GLY A 255 17.65 -7.96 37.96
CA GLY A 255 16.56 -7.70 38.91
C GLY A 255 15.28 -7.15 38.28
N SER A 256 14.38 -8.03 37.88
CA SER A 256 13.19 -8.36 38.70
C SER A 256 12.28 -9.29 37.88
N GLN A 257 12.11 -10.51 38.37
CA GLN A 257 11.16 -11.47 37.82
C GLN A 257 9.76 -11.11 38.32
N ASP A 258 9.12 -10.13 37.70
CA ASP A 258 7.67 -10.02 37.71
C ASP A 258 7.20 -10.16 36.27
N ALA A 259 6.63 -11.34 35.99
CA ALA A 259 6.04 -11.70 34.72
C ALA A 259 4.81 -10.84 34.47
N GLN A 260 5.01 -9.62 34.00
CA GLN A 260 3.93 -8.81 33.45
C GLN A 260 3.68 -9.33 32.03
N GLN A 261 2.58 -10.06 31.87
CA GLN A 261 1.97 -10.37 30.58
C GLN A 261 1.86 -9.07 29.79
N VAL A 262 2.76 -8.85 28.84
CA VAL A 262 2.64 -7.73 27.89
C VAL A 262 1.58 -8.15 26.88
N SER A 263 0.31 -7.98 27.26
CA SER A 263 -0.77 -7.86 26.30
C SER A 263 -0.44 -6.68 25.40
N PHE A 264 -0.01 -6.95 24.18
CA PHE A 264 -0.03 -5.95 23.11
C PHE A 264 -1.51 -5.66 22.78
N GLU A 265 -2.18 -4.90 23.63
CA GLU A 265 -3.33 -4.14 23.18
C GLU A 265 -2.82 -3.21 22.08
N GLN A 266 -3.23 -3.48 20.84
CA GLN A 266 -3.13 -2.54 19.73
C GLN A 266 -4.01 -1.33 20.05
N THR A 267 -3.54 -0.48 20.95
CA THR A 267 -4.06 0.87 21.11
C THR A 267 -3.48 1.69 19.96
N THR A 268 -4.18 1.69 18.83
CA THR A 268 -4.05 2.72 17.80
C THR A 268 -4.56 4.05 18.34
N THR A 269 -3.89 4.61 19.34
CA THR A 269 -3.96 6.03 19.65
C THR A 269 -2.79 6.68 18.92
N VAL A 270 -3.01 6.98 17.64
CA VAL A 270 -2.16 7.89 16.89
C VAL A 270 -2.29 9.24 17.57
N ARG A 271 -1.38 9.58 18.50
CA ARG A 271 -1.22 10.97 18.92
C ARG A 271 -0.74 11.74 17.68
N PRO A 272 -1.36 12.89 17.35
CA PRO A 272 -0.83 13.76 16.31
C PRO A 272 0.59 14.14 16.71
N VAL A 273 1.57 13.74 15.90
CA VAL A 273 2.93 14.27 16.01
C VAL A 273 2.84 15.74 15.61
N GLU A 274 2.90 16.63 16.59
CA GLU A 274 3.08 18.06 16.36
C GLU A 274 4.51 18.26 15.85
N LEU A 275 4.62 18.40 14.53
CA LEU A 275 5.89 18.69 13.86
C LEU A 275 6.37 20.08 14.33
N PRO A 276 7.64 20.20 14.75
CA PRO A 276 8.21 21.51 15.09
C PRO A 276 8.14 22.45 13.89
N PRO A 277 7.97 23.76 14.11
CA PRO A 277 7.88 24.75 13.04
C PRO A 277 9.11 24.68 12.15
N VAL A 278 8.90 24.34 10.88
CA VAL A 278 9.94 24.38 9.86
C VAL A 278 10.39 25.83 9.72
N PRO A 279 11.68 26.15 9.94
CA PRO A 279 12.18 27.51 9.73
C PRO A 279 11.95 27.89 8.27
N ALA A 280 11.38 29.07 8.07
CA ALA A 280 11.06 29.61 6.75
C ALA A 280 12.30 29.56 5.85
N GLN A 281 12.33 28.62 4.91
CA GLN A 281 13.37 28.57 3.89
C GLN A 281 13.18 29.79 3.00
N ARG A 282 14.15 30.70 3.11
CA ARG A 282 14.31 31.88 2.27
C ARG A 282 14.41 31.40 0.82
N GLY A 283 13.42 31.74 0.00
CA GLY A 283 13.27 31.25 -1.37
C GLY A 283 14.49 31.57 -2.23
N GLY A 284 15.28 30.54 -2.53
CA GLY A 284 16.18 30.54 -3.68
C GLY A 284 15.33 30.37 -4.95
N SER A 285 15.56 31.22 -5.95
CA SER A 285 14.79 31.15 -7.20
C SER A 285 15.11 29.85 -7.93
N LEU A 286 14.08 29.19 -8.47
CA LEU A 286 14.23 27.97 -9.26
C LEU A 286 15.16 28.15 -10.48
N SER A 287 15.36 29.38 -10.95
CA SER A 287 16.31 29.74 -12.01
C SER A 287 17.78 29.50 -11.65
N GLU A 288 18.17 29.51 -10.37
CA GLU A 288 19.56 29.27 -9.98
C GLU A 288 19.95 27.79 -10.03
N LEU A 289 18.97 26.87 -9.93
CA LEU A 289 19.25 25.44 -9.91
C LEU A 289 19.55 24.84 -11.30
N TRP A 290 19.17 25.53 -12.39
CA TRP A 290 19.35 25.05 -13.77
C TRP A 290 20.55 25.70 -14.49
N GLY A 291 21.22 26.67 -13.88
CA GLY A 291 22.35 27.39 -14.49
C GLY A 291 23.73 26.78 -14.27
N ARG A 292 23.85 25.61 -13.61
CA ARG A 292 25.14 25.05 -13.15
C ARG A 292 25.61 23.76 -13.83
N SER A 293 25.03 23.39 -14.97
CA SER A 293 25.38 22.15 -15.70
C SER A 293 26.05 22.37 -17.06
N ALA A 294 26.72 23.50 -17.27
CA ALA A 294 27.55 23.72 -18.45
C ALA A 294 28.87 24.37 -18.04
N ASP A 295 29.76 23.56 -17.45
CA ASP A 295 31.22 23.68 -17.48
C ASP A 295 31.82 22.29 -17.21
#